data_AF-A0A7R8ZDI0-F1
#
_entry.id   AF-A0A7R8ZDI0-F1
#
_cell.length_a   1.000
_cell.length_b   1.000
_cell.length_c   1.000
_cell.angle_alpha   90.00
_cell.angle_beta   90.00
_cell.angle_gamma   90.00
#
_symmetry.space_group_name_H-M   'P 1'
#
loop_
_entity.id
_entity.type
_entity.pdbx_description
1 polymer ?
#
loop_
_entity_poly.entity_id
_entity_poly.type
_entity_poly.pdbx_seq_one_letter_code
_entity_poly.pdbx_strand_id
1 'polypeptide(L)'
;MQRYVFFFQMPFFPELFISMHDLVAFKRIFKKTIPESSVEAEDIEAFKYTFSKPGALTAPINWYRANVLEQRIDNIKTKKDPGVPGLFLFGEKDDFLELAYLEEAKDVIKNLKTVVIEGGIHSVQQDKPEAVNKVMRDFLNKHFIDM
;
A
#
# COMPACT_ATOMS: atom_id res chain seq x y z
N MET A 1 -2.86 -15.44 -0.23
CA MET A 1 -1.49 -14.86 -0.13
C MET A 1 -0.75 -15.05 -1.44
N GLN A 2 -0.17 -13.99 -2.01
CA GLN A 2 0.52 -14.07 -3.30
C GLN A 2 1.85 -14.81 -3.20
N ARG A 3 2.23 -15.57 -4.24
CA ARG A 3 3.42 -16.45 -4.24
C ARG A 3 4.74 -15.72 -4.01
N TYR A 4 4.84 -14.45 -4.42
CA TYR A 4 6.08 -13.69 -4.27
C TYR A 4 6.46 -13.46 -2.80
N VAL A 5 5.52 -13.52 -1.85
CA VAL A 5 5.79 -13.28 -0.43
C VAL A 5 6.77 -14.31 0.16
N PHE A 6 6.77 -15.55 -0.38
CA PHE A 6 7.70 -16.60 0.05
C PHE A 6 9.16 -16.30 -0.32
N PHE A 7 9.41 -15.50 -1.35
CA PHE A 7 10.76 -15.04 -1.70
C PHE A 7 11.42 -14.31 -0.54
N PHE A 8 10.66 -13.47 0.18
CA PHE A 8 11.16 -12.67 1.29
C PHE A 8 11.51 -13.47 2.56
N GLN A 9 11.13 -14.76 2.62
CA GLN A 9 11.47 -15.62 3.76
C GLN A 9 12.92 -16.10 3.74
N MET A 10 13.62 -15.98 2.60
CA MET A 10 15.02 -16.36 2.52
C MET A 10 15.90 -15.43 3.38
N PRO A 11 16.90 -15.97 4.11
CA PRO A 11 17.80 -15.16 4.91
C PRO A 11 18.76 -14.38 4.01
N PHE A 12 18.87 -13.06 4.21
CA PHE A 12 19.78 -12.11 3.54
C PHE A 12 19.66 -11.98 2.00
N PHE A 13 19.17 -13.01 1.32
CA PHE A 13 19.09 -13.08 -0.14
C PHE A 13 18.18 -12.01 -0.76
N PRO A 14 16.99 -11.71 -0.21
CA PRO A 14 16.12 -10.65 -0.75
C PRO A 14 16.77 -9.27 -0.66
N GLU A 15 17.41 -8.95 0.46
CA GLU A 15 18.15 -7.71 0.68
C GLU A 15 19.28 -7.57 -0.35
N LEU A 16 20.10 -8.62 -0.49
CA LEU A 16 21.19 -8.64 -1.45
C LEU A 16 20.65 -8.46 -2.87
N PHE A 17 19.63 -9.23 -3.26
CA PHE A 17 19.04 -9.19 -4.59
C PHE A 17 18.49 -7.81 -4.97
N ILE A 18 17.76 -7.16 -4.06
CA ILE A 18 17.20 -5.84 -4.30
C ILE A 18 18.31 -4.78 -4.40
N SER A 19 19.38 -4.91 -3.61
CA SER A 19 20.51 -3.97 -3.61
C SER A 19 21.39 -4.02 -4.86
N MET A 20 21.29 -5.08 -5.68
CA MET A 20 22.12 -5.25 -6.88
C MET A 20 21.82 -4.22 -7.98
N HIS A 21 22.84 -3.97 -8.82
CA HIS A 21 22.74 -3.16 -10.03
C HIS A 21 22.12 -1.78 -9.80
N ASP A 22 22.61 -1.05 -8.80
CA ASP A 22 22.09 0.28 -8.47
C ASP A 22 20.57 0.24 -8.22
N LEU A 23 20.12 -0.73 -7.42
CA LEU A 23 18.72 -0.84 -6.98
C LEU A 23 17.72 -0.88 -8.15
N VAL A 24 18.13 -1.45 -9.31
CA VAL A 24 17.31 -1.53 -10.55
C VAL A 24 15.93 -2.16 -10.34
N ALA A 25 15.77 -2.94 -9.27
CA ALA A 25 14.49 -3.48 -8.84
C ALA A 25 13.42 -2.39 -8.68
N PHE A 26 13.75 -1.22 -8.13
CA PHE A 26 12.79 -0.12 -7.98
C PHE A 26 12.28 0.36 -9.34
N LYS A 27 13.19 0.63 -10.29
CA LYS A 27 12.79 1.02 -11.65
C LYS A 27 11.85 0.00 -12.31
N ARG A 28 12.12 -1.30 -12.12
CA ARG A 28 11.28 -2.38 -12.67
C ARG A 28 9.92 -2.48 -11.99
N ILE A 29 9.86 -2.31 -10.67
CA ILE A 29 8.61 -2.31 -9.90
C ILE A 29 7.76 -1.14 -10.35
N PHE A 30 8.29 0.08 -10.30
CA PHE A 30 7.56 1.29 -10.68
C PHE A 30 7.02 1.20 -12.12
N LYS A 31 7.85 0.79 -13.09
CA LYS A 31 7.42 0.61 -14.48
C LYS A 31 6.27 -0.40 -14.64
N LYS A 32 6.24 -1.43 -13.78
CA LYS A 32 5.22 -2.48 -13.84
C LYS A 32 3.94 -2.07 -13.13
N THR A 33 4.06 -1.35 -12.01
CA THR A 33 2.95 -1.13 -11.10
C THR A 33 2.35 0.25 -11.20
N ILE A 34 3.00 1.22 -11.83
CA ILE A 34 2.55 2.61 -11.94
C ILE A 34 2.72 3.08 -13.40
N PRO A 35 1.72 3.78 -13.98
CA PRO A 35 1.87 4.37 -15.31
C PRO A 35 3.09 5.30 -15.39
N GLU A 36 3.82 5.24 -16.53
CA GLU A 36 5.00 6.10 -16.75
C GLU A 36 4.65 7.60 -16.69
N SER A 37 3.39 7.97 -16.94
CA SER A 37 2.90 9.35 -16.83
C SER A 37 2.73 9.85 -15.39
N SER A 38 2.81 8.96 -14.39
CA SER A 38 2.48 9.28 -13.00
C SER A 38 3.71 9.19 -12.07
N VAL A 39 4.89 8.90 -12.63
CA VAL A 39 6.16 8.74 -11.90
C VAL A 39 7.26 9.37 -12.72
N GLU A 40 7.97 10.31 -12.11
CA GLU A 40 9.14 10.93 -12.70
C GLU A 40 10.41 10.12 -12.40
N ALA A 41 11.48 10.37 -13.16
CA ALA A 41 12.77 9.70 -12.91
C ALA A 41 13.32 10.03 -11.52
N GLU A 42 13.13 11.27 -11.08
CA GLU A 42 13.55 11.78 -9.77
C GLU A 42 12.85 11.07 -8.61
N ASP A 43 11.59 10.64 -8.79
CA ASP A 43 10.87 9.85 -7.79
C ASP A 43 11.61 8.53 -7.56
N ILE A 44 11.94 7.80 -8.64
CA ILE A 44 12.66 6.53 -8.55
C ILE A 44 14.03 6.73 -7.88
N GLU A 45 14.75 7.80 -8.22
CA GLU A 45 16.03 8.11 -7.59
C GLU A 45 15.89 8.44 -6.09
N ALA A 46 14.79 9.10 -5.67
CA ALA A 46 14.51 9.33 -4.25
C ALA A 46 14.30 8.02 -3.46
N PHE A 47 13.60 7.04 -4.07
CA PHE A 47 13.48 5.69 -3.50
C PHE A 47 14.84 5.01 -3.42
N LYS A 48 15.63 5.02 -4.50
CA LYS A 48 16.98 4.43 -4.51
C LYS A 48 17.90 5.06 -3.46
N TYR A 49 17.91 6.39 -3.36
CA TYR A 49 18.69 7.11 -2.35
C TYR A 49 18.28 6.70 -0.93
N THR A 50 16.99 6.53 -0.68
CA THR A 50 16.48 6.12 0.63
C THR A 50 16.90 4.69 0.97
N PHE A 51 16.75 3.76 0.02
CA PHE A 51 16.97 2.33 0.25
C PHE A 51 18.41 1.85 0.02
N SER A 52 19.30 2.70 -0.50
CA SER A 52 20.74 2.43 -0.58
C SER A 52 21.45 2.52 0.77
N LYS A 53 20.82 3.16 1.77
CA LYS A 53 21.39 3.32 3.10
C LYS A 53 21.55 1.95 3.79
N PRO A 54 22.64 1.71 4.54
CA PRO A 54 22.84 0.45 5.25
C PRO A 54 21.62 0.07 6.10
N GLY A 55 21.09 -1.14 5.87
CA GLY A 55 19.95 -1.68 6.60
C GLY A 55 18.56 -1.18 6.16
N ALA A 56 18.45 -0.20 5.24
CA ALA A 56 17.18 0.41 4.87
C ALA A 56 16.17 -0.57 4.23
N LEU A 57 16.66 -1.62 3.54
CA LEU A 57 15.83 -2.69 2.99
C LEU A 57 15.28 -3.67 4.04
N THR A 58 15.92 -3.74 5.22
CA THR A 58 15.60 -4.75 6.23
C THR A 58 14.18 -4.60 6.77
N ALA A 59 13.76 -3.37 7.09
CA ALA A 59 12.44 -3.10 7.65
C ALA A 59 11.28 -3.48 6.69
N PRO A 60 11.24 -3.02 5.42
CA PRO A 60 10.18 -3.42 4.50
C PRO A 60 10.19 -4.93 4.19
N ILE A 61 11.36 -5.57 4.10
CA ILE A 61 11.42 -7.03 3.89
C ILE A 61 10.91 -7.78 5.13
N ASN A 62 11.27 -7.32 6.33
CA ASN A 62 10.79 -7.91 7.57
C ASN A 62 9.27 -7.81 7.72
N TRP A 63 8.62 -6.80 7.12
CA TRP A 63 7.17 -6.75 7.06
C TRP A 63 6.59 -8.00 6.37
N TYR A 64 7.16 -8.43 5.24
CA TYR A 64 6.74 -9.68 4.59
C TYR A 64 7.06 -10.92 5.44
N ARG A 65 8.22 -10.96 6.12
CA ARG A 65 8.59 -12.05 7.05
C ARG A 65 7.59 -12.20 8.20
N ALA A 66 7.15 -11.07 8.76
CA ALA A 66 6.21 -11.05 9.87
C ALA A 66 4.79 -11.52 9.50
N ASN A 67 4.40 -11.44 8.22
CA ASN A 67 3.03 -11.74 7.78
C ASN A 67 2.85 -13.18 7.22
N VAL A 68 3.91 -13.98 7.10
CA VAL A 68 3.81 -15.40 6.68
C VAL A 68 3.55 -16.34 7.85
N LEU A 69 3.99 -15.98 9.06
CA LEU A 69 3.72 -16.75 10.25
C LEU A 69 2.28 -16.49 10.70
N GLU A 70 1.41 -17.46 10.40
CA GLU A 70 -0.04 -17.53 10.59
C GLU A 70 -0.58 -17.13 11.99
N GLN A 71 0.29 -16.92 12.97
CA GLN A 71 -0.02 -16.71 14.39
C GLN A 71 -0.70 -15.37 14.73
N ARG A 72 -1.17 -14.58 13.76
CA ARG A 72 -1.80 -13.26 14.02
C ARG A 72 -3.22 -13.11 13.50
N ILE A 73 -3.77 -14.08 12.76
CA ILE A 73 -5.12 -13.97 12.20
C ILE A 73 -6.19 -14.05 13.30
N ASP A 74 -5.94 -14.79 14.38
CA ASP A 74 -6.89 -14.91 15.49
C ASP A 74 -7.17 -13.58 16.22
N ASN A 75 -6.25 -12.61 16.17
CA ASN A 75 -6.40 -11.31 16.81
C ASN A 75 -7.17 -10.26 15.99
N ILE A 76 -7.50 -10.54 14.72
CA ILE A 76 -8.30 -9.61 13.90
C ILE A 76 -9.78 -9.70 14.29
N LYS A 77 -10.26 -10.91 14.63
CA LYS A 77 -11.64 -11.17 15.05
C LYS A 77 -12.03 -10.49 16.37
N THR A 78 -11.08 -9.93 17.11
CA THR A 78 -11.30 -9.19 18.36
C THR A 78 -11.32 -7.66 18.18
N LYS A 79 -11.14 -7.15 16.96
CA LYS A 79 -11.11 -5.69 16.74
C LYS A 79 -12.53 -5.11 16.85
N LYS A 80 -12.73 -4.30 17.89
CA LYS A 80 -13.95 -3.52 18.09
C LYS A 80 -14.00 -2.35 17.10
N ASP A 81 -15.19 -2.04 16.62
CA ASP A 81 -15.47 -0.80 15.89
C ASP A 81 -14.96 0.41 16.70
N PRO A 82 -14.08 1.26 16.14
CA PRO A 82 -13.56 2.43 16.85
C PRO A 82 -14.62 3.52 17.06
N GLY A 83 -15.78 3.46 16.39
CA GLY A 83 -16.87 4.42 16.57
C GLY A 83 -16.63 5.81 15.97
N VAL A 84 -15.56 5.98 15.19
CA VAL A 84 -15.20 7.23 14.51
C VAL A 84 -15.41 7.12 13.00
N PRO A 85 -15.67 8.23 12.29
CA PRO A 85 -15.75 8.22 10.83
C PRO A 85 -14.43 7.72 10.20
N GLY A 86 -14.54 6.76 9.29
CA GLY A 86 -13.43 6.23 8.49
C GLY A 86 -13.64 6.46 7.00
N LEU A 87 -12.54 6.55 6.25
CA LEU A 87 -12.51 6.59 4.79
C LEU A 87 -11.56 5.49 4.28
N PHE A 88 -12.06 4.60 3.43
CA PHE A 88 -11.26 3.61 2.71
C PHE A 88 -11.34 3.90 1.20
N LEU A 89 -10.22 4.40 0.66
CA LEU A 89 -10.01 4.66 -0.76
C LEU A 89 -9.34 3.47 -1.44
N PHE A 90 -9.78 3.12 -2.65
CA PHE A 90 -9.27 1.97 -3.38
C PHE A 90 -9.23 2.22 -4.89
N GLY A 91 -8.20 1.72 -5.58
CA GLY A 91 -8.11 1.80 -7.04
C GLY A 91 -8.86 0.66 -7.71
N GLU A 92 -9.70 0.95 -8.70
CA GLU A 92 -10.49 -0.07 -9.43
C GLU A 92 -9.62 -1.18 -10.06
N LYS A 93 -8.42 -0.83 -10.53
CA LYS A 93 -7.48 -1.69 -11.25
C LYS A 93 -6.30 -2.11 -10.37
N ASP A 94 -6.56 -2.35 -9.08
CA ASP A 94 -5.54 -2.89 -8.16
C ASP A 94 -5.21 -4.35 -8.51
N ASP A 95 -3.94 -4.62 -8.85
CA ASP A 95 -3.45 -5.97 -9.18
C ASP A 95 -3.15 -6.84 -7.95
N PHE A 96 -3.20 -6.27 -6.74
CA PHE A 96 -2.74 -6.92 -5.51
C PHE A 96 -3.86 -7.23 -4.51
N LEU A 97 -4.91 -6.41 -4.48
CA LEU A 97 -6.02 -6.49 -3.55
C LEU A 97 -7.36 -6.58 -4.31
N GLU A 98 -8.39 -7.12 -3.65
CA GLU A 98 -9.71 -7.30 -4.24
C GLU A 98 -10.71 -6.27 -3.69
N LEU A 99 -11.62 -5.79 -4.55
CA LEU A 99 -12.68 -4.85 -4.15
C LEU A 99 -13.58 -5.41 -3.02
N ALA A 100 -13.67 -6.73 -2.88
CA ALA A 100 -14.43 -7.38 -1.81
C ALA A 100 -13.98 -6.92 -0.40
N TYR A 101 -12.70 -6.55 -0.22
CA TYR A 101 -12.19 -6.06 1.06
C TYR A 101 -12.86 -4.76 1.53
N LEU A 102 -13.43 -3.96 0.62
CA LEU A 102 -14.18 -2.75 0.98
C LEU A 102 -15.45 -3.09 1.76
N GLU A 103 -16.16 -4.13 1.36
CA GLU A 103 -17.38 -4.56 2.05
C GLU A 103 -17.04 -5.29 3.36
N GLU A 104 -16.02 -6.16 3.35
CA GLU A 104 -15.53 -6.79 4.60
C GLU A 104 -15.09 -5.76 5.64
N ALA A 105 -14.49 -4.65 5.22
CA ALA A 105 -14.09 -3.58 6.13
C ALA A 105 -15.29 -2.88 6.78
N LYS A 106 -16.43 -2.77 6.09
CA LYS A 106 -17.67 -2.19 6.65
C LYS A 106 -18.32 -3.09 7.70
N ASP A 107 -18.14 -4.41 7.59
CA ASP A 107 -18.63 -5.35 8.61
C ASP A 107 -17.92 -5.15 9.95
N VAL A 108 -16.69 -4.62 9.92
CA VAL A 108 -15.87 -4.35 11.12
C VAL A 108 -16.00 -2.90 11.59
N ILE A 109 -16.08 -1.93 10.68
CA ILE A 109 -16.09 -0.49 10.98
C ILE A 109 -17.44 0.09 10.51
N LYS A 110 -18.34 0.41 11.45
CA LYS A 110 -19.71 0.80 11.11
C LYS A 110 -19.81 2.15 10.42
N ASN A 111 -18.94 3.09 10.75
CA ASN A 111 -18.92 4.44 10.17
C ASN A 111 -17.84 4.57 9.09
N LEU A 112 -17.77 3.59 8.18
CA LEU A 112 -16.78 3.56 7.11
C LEU A 112 -17.39 4.01 5.77
N LYS A 113 -16.86 5.10 5.22
CA LYS A 113 -17.09 5.47 3.82
C LYS A 113 -16.08 4.73 2.95
N THR A 114 -16.55 3.95 1.98
CA THR A 114 -15.68 3.35 0.96
C THR A 114 -15.83 4.11 -0.35
N VAL A 115 -14.72 4.32 -1.06
CA VAL A 115 -14.71 5.00 -2.36
C VAL A 115 -13.74 4.28 -3.29
N VAL A 116 -14.24 3.89 -4.46
CA VAL A 116 -13.43 3.33 -5.55
C VAL A 116 -13.08 4.47 -6.51
N ILE A 117 -11.80 4.61 -6.84
CA ILE A 117 -11.29 5.54 -7.83
C ILE A 117 -11.24 4.82 -9.17
N GLU A 118 -12.11 5.24 -10.09
CA GLU A 118 -12.23 4.67 -11.44
C GLU A 118 -10.88 4.74 -12.19
N GLY A 119 -10.51 3.61 -12.79
CA GLY A 119 -9.24 3.42 -13.48
C GLY A 119 -7.99 3.54 -12.60
N GLY A 120 -8.13 3.78 -11.29
CA GLY A 120 -7.02 3.90 -10.35
C GLY A 120 -6.36 2.55 -10.08
N ILE A 121 -5.04 2.54 -9.92
CA ILE A 121 -4.25 1.33 -9.62
C ILE A 121 -3.92 1.20 -8.12
N HIS A 122 -3.07 0.22 -7.76
CA HIS A 122 -2.68 -0.05 -6.36
C HIS A 122 -2.11 1.17 -5.63
N SER A 123 -1.18 1.90 -6.25
CA SER A 123 -0.67 3.18 -5.71
C SER A 123 -1.55 4.35 -6.16
N VAL A 124 -2.85 4.28 -5.84
CA VAL A 124 -3.88 5.21 -6.33
C VAL A 124 -3.56 6.68 -6.03
N GLN A 125 -2.88 6.96 -4.92
CA GLN A 125 -2.44 8.31 -4.55
C GLN A 125 -1.38 8.88 -5.49
N GLN A 126 -0.55 8.03 -6.10
CA GLN A 126 0.47 8.43 -7.06
C GLN A 126 -0.13 8.50 -8.48
N ASP A 127 -1.05 7.59 -8.81
CA ASP A 127 -1.68 7.52 -10.14
C ASP A 127 -2.76 8.59 -10.36
N LYS A 128 -3.64 8.80 -9.37
CA LYS A 128 -4.79 9.72 -9.45
C LYS A 128 -4.77 10.74 -8.30
N PRO A 129 -3.69 11.53 -8.13
CA PRO A 129 -3.52 12.39 -6.96
C PRO A 129 -4.65 13.41 -6.79
N GLU A 130 -5.18 14.00 -7.87
CA GLU A 130 -6.26 14.99 -7.79
C GLU A 130 -7.56 14.36 -7.28
N ALA A 131 -7.92 13.18 -7.79
CA ALA A 131 -9.13 12.47 -7.39
C ALA A 131 -9.04 12.03 -5.93
N VAL A 132 -7.92 11.44 -5.54
CA VAL A 132 -7.65 11.03 -4.14
C VAL A 132 -7.71 12.22 -3.21
N ASN A 133 -6.98 13.30 -3.53
CA ASN A 133 -6.94 14.51 -2.72
C ASN A 133 -8.32 15.17 -2.58
N LYS A 134 -9.12 15.20 -3.65
CA LYS A 134 -10.49 15.71 -3.60
C LYS A 134 -11.34 14.91 -2.62
N VAL A 135 -11.34 13.58 -2.72
CA VAL A 135 -12.16 12.72 -1.85
C VAL A 135 -11.71 12.85 -0.39
N MET A 136 -10.40 12.90 -0.13
CA MET A 136 -9.86 13.12 1.22
C MET A 136 -10.31 14.47 1.79
N ARG A 137 -10.20 15.56 1.02
CA ARG A 137 -10.63 16.89 1.46
C ARG A 137 -12.13 16.94 1.74
N ASP A 138 -12.95 16.43 0.83
CA ASP A 138 -14.41 16.38 1.01
C ASP A 138 -14.80 15.59 2.27
N PHE A 139 -14.12 14.48 2.54
CA PHE A 139 -14.33 13.69 3.76
C PHE A 139 -13.91 14.45 5.01
N LEU A 140 -12.73 15.06 5.01
CA LEU A 140 -12.23 15.80 6.18
C LEU A 140 -13.08 17.02 6.51
N ASN A 141 -13.49 17.80 5.50
CA ASN A 141 -14.37 18.95 5.67
C ASN A 141 -15.69 18.56 6.35
N LYS A 142 -16.35 17.52 5.82
CA LYS A 142 -17.64 17.04 6.30
C LYS A 142 -17.61 16.54 7.75
N HIS A 143 -16.50 15.97 8.20
CA HIS A 143 -16.45 15.22 9.45
C HIS A 143 -15.63 15.87 10.57
N PHE A 144 -14.73 16.81 10.25
CA PHE A 144 -13.75 17.30 11.24
C PHE A 144 -13.47 18.81 11.21
N ILE A 145 -13.90 19.54 10.18
CA ILE A 145 -13.57 20.97 10.06
C ILE A 145 -14.78 21.87 10.39
N ASP A 146 -16.00 21.41 10.17
CA ASP A 146 -17.23 22.13 10.53
C ASP A 146 -17.79 21.77 11.94
N MET A 147 -16.93 21.42 12.90
CA MET A 147 -17.29 21.23 14.31
C MET A 147 -16.97 22.45 15.18
#